data_AF-A0A327T6P5-F1
#
_entry.id   AF-A0A327T6P5-F1
#
_cell.length_a   1.000
_cell.length_b   1.000
_cell.length_c   1.000
_cell.angle_alpha   90.00
_cell.angle_beta   90.00
_cell.angle_gamma   90.00
#
_symmetry.space_group_name_H-M   'P 1'
#
loop_
_entity.id
_entity.type
_entity.pdbx_description
1 polymer ?
#
loop_
_entity_poly.entity_id
_entity_poly.type
_entity_poly.pdbx_seq_one_letter_code
_entity_poly.pdbx_strand_id
1 'polypeptide(L)'
;MSEHLPAAQQFPAEHPPAEGHPAEGLPTEDPAAGAAQLTAAVDRLADRFRAMPQSRLLAVVPGHPSRAAAALDLAGRLADRARALEGLPALAVPDCGAFAVGDQLAVTGHDLALAAGAGHPDAPAALAAALAEVERTDRLTA
;
A
#
# COMPACT_ATOMS: atom_id res chain seq x y z
N MET A 1 -65.84 25.88 14.97
CA MET A 1 -64.49 25.59 15.49
C MET A 1 -63.52 26.10 14.46
N SER A 2 -63.04 27.32 14.69
CA SER A 2 -62.27 28.11 13.74
C SER A 2 -60.94 27.47 13.39
N GLU A 3 -60.62 27.51 12.10
CA GLU A 3 -59.39 27.05 11.50
C GLU A 3 -58.19 27.86 12.00
N HIS A 4 -57.10 27.17 12.35
CA HIS A 4 -55.84 27.78 12.74
C HIS A 4 -54.73 27.27 11.81
N LEU A 5 -54.50 28.02 10.74
CA LEU A 5 -53.27 28.01 9.96
C LEU A 5 -52.49 29.28 10.36
N PRO A 6 -51.19 29.16 10.65
CA PRO A 6 -50.30 30.26 10.36
C PRO A 6 -49.15 29.83 9.42
N ALA A 7 -49.07 30.62 8.35
CA ALA A 7 -47.88 31.15 7.71
C ALA A 7 -46.74 30.18 7.32
N ALA A 8 -46.71 29.90 6.02
CA ALA A 8 -45.48 29.65 5.28
C ALA A 8 -44.45 30.76 5.57
N GLN A 9 -43.27 30.38 6.05
CA GLN A 9 -42.09 31.25 5.98
C GLN A 9 -41.43 31.04 4.62
N GLN A 10 -41.43 32.08 3.79
CA GLN A 10 -40.66 32.16 2.55
C GLN A 10 -39.43 33.06 2.77
N PHE A 11 -38.24 32.46 2.59
CA PHE A 11 -36.94 32.86 1.95
C PHE A 11 -36.53 34.35 1.76
N PRO A 12 -35.28 34.73 1.37
CA PRO A 12 -34.03 33.98 1.11
C PRO A 12 -32.73 34.64 1.67
N ALA A 13 -31.60 33.93 1.61
CA ALA A 13 -30.33 34.50 1.15
C ALA A 13 -29.43 33.35 0.67
N GLU A 14 -29.35 33.23 -0.66
CA GLU A 14 -28.30 32.51 -1.36
C GLU A 14 -26.95 32.95 -0.79
N HIS A 15 -26.20 32.00 -0.23
CA HIS A 15 -24.76 32.19 -0.09
C HIS A 15 -24.16 32.09 -1.50
N PRO A 16 -23.33 33.05 -1.93
CA PRO A 16 -22.64 32.94 -3.20
C PRO A 16 -21.75 31.69 -3.19
N PRO A 17 -21.51 31.06 -4.36
CA PRO A 17 -20.45 30.06 -4.47
C PRO A 17 -19.13 30.74 -4.11
N ALA A 18 -18.41 30.16 -3.16
CA ALA A 18 -17.00 30.47 -2.99
C ALA A 18 -16.26 29.90 -4.20
N GLU A 19 -16.22 30.67 -5.28
CA GLU A 19 -15.28 30.45 -6.37
C GLU A 19 -13.85 30.64 -5.83
N GLY A 20 -12.98 29.68 -6.14
CA GLY A 20 -11.56 29.91 -6.26
C GLY A 20 -10.76 29.91 -4.97
N HIS A 21 -10.52 28.73 -4.43
CA HIS A 21 -9.11 28.38 -4.19
C HIS A 21 -8.76 27.27 -5.18
N PRO A 22 -7.81 27.46 -6.11
CA PRO A 22 -7.08 26.31 -6.58
C PRO A 22 -6.40 25.76 -5.33
N ALA A 23 -6.85 24.60 -4.86
CA ALA A 23 -5.89 23.71 -4.23
C ALA A 23 -4.85 23.48 -5.33
N GLU A 24 -3.76 24.25 -5.29
CA GLU A 24 -2.57 23.92 -6.03
C GLU A 24 -2.31 22.46 -5.72
N GLY A 25 -2.56 21.62 -6.72
CA GLY A 25 -2.25 20.22 -6.65
C GLY A 25 -0.76 20.15 -6.35
N LEU A 26 -0.44 19.87 -5.09
CA LEU A 26 0.73 19.04 -4.78
C LEU A 26 0.74 17.98 -5.87
N PRO A 27 1.85 17.72 -6.57
CA PRO A 27 1.89 16.68 -7.56
C PRO A 27 1.39 15.41 -6.87
N THR A 28 0.14 15.05 -7.14
CA THR A 28 -0.42 13.78 -6.70
C THR A 28 0.39 12.81 -7.50
N GLU A 29 1.42 12.25 -6.86
CA GLU A 29 2.27 11.24 -7.44
C GLU A 29 1.34 10.28 -8.16
N ASP A 30 1.53 10.15 -9.48
CA ASP A 30 0.63 9.37 -10.31
C ASP A 30 0.59 7.96 -9.70
N PRO A 31 -0.57 7.51 -9.19
CA PRO A 31 -0.66 6.22 -8.51
C PRO A 31 -0.25 5.08 -9.44
N ALA A 32 -0.41 5.24 -10.77
CA ALA A 32 0.08 4.28 -11.74
C ALA A 32 1.62 4.26 -11.81
N ALA A 33 2.28 5.42 -11.74
CA ALA A 33 3.74 5.51 -11.69
C ALA A 33 4.29 4.91 -10.38
N GLY A 34 3.65 5.20 -9.24
CA GLY A 34 4.02 4.63 -7.95
C GLY A 34 3.83 3.11 -7.90
N ALA A 35 2.74 2.59 -8.49
CA ALA A 35 2.48 1.16 -8.61
C ALA A 35 3.56 0.48 -9.47
N ALA A 36 3.89 1.05 -10.64
CA ALA A 36 4.95 0.53 -11.50
C ALA A 36 6.33 0.55 -10.81
N GLN A 37 6.62 1.60 -10.04
CA GLN A 37 7.85 1.68 -9.25
C GLN A 37 7.90 0.60 -8.17
N LEU A 38 6.79 0.36 -7.48
CA LEU A 38 6.68 -0.70 -6.47
C LEU A 38 6.92 -2.07 -7.11
N THR A 39 6.20 -2.41 -8.19
CA THR A 39 6.39 -3.66 -8.95
C THR A 39 7.86 -3.88 -9.31
N ALA A 40 8.51 -2.88 -9.91
CA ALA A 40 9.91 -2.99 -10.29
C ALA A 40 10.86 -3.16 -9.09
N ALA A 41 10.56 -2.54 -7.94
CA ALA A 41 11.36 -2.68 -6.73
C ALA A 41 11.21 -4.07 -6.09
N VAL A 42 9.98 -4.58 -5.98
CA VAL A 42 9.73 -5.92 -5.42
C VAL A 42 10.28 -7.02 -6.32
N ASP A 43 10.20 -6.88 -7.65
CA ASP A 43 10.76 -7.86 -8.58
C ASP A 43 12.28 -7.97 -8.44
N ARG A 44 12.98 -6.83 -8.35
CA ARG A 44 14.43 -6.84 -8.12
C ARG A 44 14.82 -7.49 -6.79
N LEU A 45 14.05 -7.25 -5.73
CA LEU A 45 14.29 -7.87 -4.44
C LEU A 45 14.00 -9.38 -4.50
N ALA A 46 12.87 -9.77 -5.07
CA ALA A 46 12.45 -11.15 -5.26
C ALA A 46 13.48 -11.96 -6.06
N ASP A 47 13.95 -11.43 -7.19
CA ASP A 47 14.95 -12.07 -8.04
C ASP A 47 16.27 -12.29 -7.31
N ARG A 48 16.68 -11.34 -6.48
CA ARG A 48 17.85 -11.51 -5.61
C ARG A 48 17.65 -12.67 -4.63
N PHE A 49 16.50 -12.74 -3.94
CA PHE A 49 16.20 -13.84 -3.02
C PHE A 49 16.14 -15.20 -3.73
N ARG A 50 15.54 -15.27 -4.93
CA ARG A 50 15.51 -16.48 -5.78
C ARG A 50 16.92 -16.96 -6.17
N ALA A 51 17.86 -16.04 -6.34
CA ALA A 51 19.25 -16.35 -6.66
C ALA A 51 20.13 -16.67 -5.44
N MET A 52 19.66 -16.46 -4.21
CA MET A 52 20.49 -16.68 -3.01
C MET A 52 20.63 -18.18 -2.69
N PRO A 53 21.84 -18.64 -2.33
CA PRO A 53 22.01 -19.99 -1.79
C PRO A 53 21.41 -20.10 -0.39
N GLN A 54 21.04 -21.32 0.02
CA GLN A 54 20.40 -21.60 1.31
C GLN A 54 21.14 -21.02 2.51
N SER A 55 22.46 -21.14 2.54
CA SER A 55 23.29 -20.64 3.64
C SER A 55 23.16 -19.13 3.82
N ARG A 56 22.93 -18.39 2.73
CA ARG A 56 22.74 -16.94 2.74
C ARG A 56 21.30 -16.57 3.11
N LEU A 57 20.31 -17.32 2.62
CA LEU A 57 18.89 -17.15 2.99
C LEU A 57 18.66 -17.35 4.50
N LEU A 58 19.34 -18.33 5.10
CA LEU A 58 19.21 -18.67 6.51
C LEU A 58 20.12 -17.83 7.44
N ALA A 59 20.96 -16.94 6.91
CA ALA A 59 21.83 -16.10 7.71
C ALA A 59 21.01 -15.07 8.52
N VAL A 60 21.34 -14.93 9.80
CA VAL A 60 20.72 -13.96 10.73
C VAL A 60 20.97 -12.52 10.26
N VAL A 61 19.97 -11.66 10.41
CA VAL A 61 20.09 -10.21 10.22
C VAL A 61 19.52 -9.46 11.42
N PRO A 62 19.91 -8.20 11.67
CA PRO A 62 19.33 -7.42 12.75
C PRO A 62 17.80 -7.47 12.76
N GLY A 63 17.21 -7.84 13.90
CA GLY A 63 15.76 -7.90 14.07
C GLY A 63 15.06 -9.15 13.55
N HIS A 64 15.74 -10.03 12.80
CA HIS A 64 15.11 -11.24 12.24
C HIS A 64 15.98 -12.48 12.37
N PRO A 65 15.38 -13.67 12.57
CA PRO A 65 16.14 -14.91 12.69
C PRO A 65 16.84 -15.31 11.38
N SER A 66 16.44 -14.77 10.23
CA SER A 66 17.10 -14.97 8.95
C SER A 66 16.76 -13.86 7.94
N ARG A 67 17.53 -13.76 6.84
CA ARG A 67 17.16 -12.93 5.67
C ARG A 67 15.80 -13.33 5.12
N ALA A 68 15.52 -14.64 5.02
CA ALA A 68 14.23 -15.14 4.57
C ALA A 68 13.07 -14.71 5.49
N ALA A 69 13.27 -14.72 6.80
CA ALA A 69 12.26 -14.24 7.74
C ALA A 69 12.00 -12.73 7.62
N ALA A 70 13.04 -11.92 7.36
CA ALA A 70 12.86 -10.49 7.08
C ALA A 70 12.06 -10.24 5.79
N ALA A 71 12.29 -11.03 4.75
CA ALA A 71 11.52 -10.97 3.51
C ALA A 71 10.06 -11.41 3.68
N LEU A 72 9.81 -12.51 4.42
CA LEU A 72 8.45 -12.97 4.69
C LEU A 72 7.65 -11.95 5.51
N ASP A 73 8.27 -11.32 6.50
CA ASP A 73 7.67 -10.25 7.29
C ASP A 73 7.33 -9.01 6.43
N LEU A 74 8.20 -8.64 5.48
CA LEU A 74 7.87 -7.63 4.47
C LEU A 74 6.68 -8.06 3.60
N ALA A 75 6.66 -9.29 3.09
CA ALA A 75 5.55 -9.81 2.28
C ALA A 75 4.21 -9.74 3.03
N GLY A 76 4.22 -10.06 4.33
CA GLY A 76 3.05 -9.89 5.21
C GLY A 76 2.53 -8.46 5.25
N ARG A 77 3.40 -7.49 5.46
CA ARG A 77 3.01 -6.07 5.48
C ARG A 77 2.48 -5.58 4.13
N LEU A 78 3.07 -6.02 3.02
CA LEU A 78 2.58 -5.67 1.67
C LEU A 78 1.18 -6.26 1.44
N ALA A 79 0.94 -7.51 1.84
CA ALA A 79 -0.37 -8.16 1.75
C ALA A 79 -1.43 -7.43 2.60
N ASP A 80 -1.12 -7.12 3.86
CA ASP A 80 -2.04 -6.41 4.74
C ASP A 80 -2.41 -5.04 4.18
N ARG A 81 -1.44 -4.35 3.57
CA ARG A 81 -1.65 -3.08 2.89
C ARG A 81 -2.59 -3.21 1.68
N ALA A 82 -2.37 -4.22 0.84
CA ALA A 82 -3.22 -4.50 -0.33
C ALA A 82 -4.66 -4.73 0.12
N ARG A 83 -4.84 -5.62 1.10
CA ARG A 83 -6.14 -5.96 1.66
C ARG A 83 -6.84 -4.77 2.30
N ALA A 84 -6.10 -3.89 2.98
CA ALA A 84 -6.66 -2.66 3.53
C ALA A 84 -7.23 -1.74 2.43
N LEU A 85 -6.51 -1.58 1.30
CA LEU A 85 -7.01 -0.80 0.15
C LEU A 85 -8.25 -1.45 -0.50
N GLU A 86 -8.39 -2.77 -0.39
CA GLU A 86 -9.56 -3.52 -0.86
C GLU A 86 -10.72 -3.54 0.17
N GLY A 87 -10.55 -2.93 1.34
CA GLY A 87 -11.54 -2.97 2.43
C GLY A 87 -11.69 -4.35 3.08
N LEU A 88 -10.67 -5.19 2.98
CA LEU A 88 -10.62 -6.54 3.54
C LEU A 88 -9.79 -6.58 4.83
N PRO A 89 -10.11 -7.47 5.79
CA PRO A 89 -9.30 -7.66 6.99
C PRO A 89 -7.94 -8.27 6.65
N ALA A 90 -6.92 -7.97 7.47
CA ALA A 90 -5.60 -8.57 7.41
C ALA A 90 -5.66 -10.11 7.36
N LEU A 91 -4.76 -10.71 6.59
CA LEU A 91 -4.66 -12.16 6.44
C LEU A 91 -3.20 -12.56 6.40
N ALA A 92 -2.81 -13.42 7.36
CA ALA A 92 -1.43 -13.86 7.48
C ALA A 92 -0.93 -14.54 6.19
N VAL A 93 0.19 -14.05 5.68
CA VAL A 93 0.92 -14.71 4.59
C VAL A 93 1.52 -16.01 5.16
N PRO A 94 1.23 -17.19 4.56
CA PRO A 94 1.74 -18.46 5.08
C PRO A 94 3.27 -18.51 4.96
N ASP A 95 3.96 -19.17 5.89
CA ASP A 95 5.37 -19.50 5.69
C ASP A 95 5.50 -20.70 4.74
N CYS A 96 5.92 -20.44 3.50
CA CYS A 96 6.11 -21.44 2.47
C CYS A 96 7.57 -21.95 2.39
N GLY A 97 8.41 -21.57 3.35
CA GLY A 97 9.82 -21.92 3.42
C GLY A 97 10.75 -20.91 2.76
N ALA A 98 12.03 -20.96 3.14
CA ALA A 98 13.02 -19.93 2.83
C ALA A 98 13.27 -19.70 1.33
N PHE A 99 13.01 -20.68 0.46
CA PHE A 99 13.17 -20.53 -0.98
C PHE A 99 11.96 -19.91 -1.68
N ALA A 100 10.78 -19.96 -1.05
CA ALA A 100 9.55 -19.41 -1.61
C ALA A 100 9.39 -17.91 -1.32
N VAL A 101 10.13 -17.36 -0.36
CA VAL A 101 9.95 -15.96 0.09
C VAL A 101 10.14 -14.92 -1.02
N GLY A 102 10.97 -15.22 -2.04
CA GLY A 102 11.09 -14.36 -3.23
C GLY A 102 9.79 -14.31 -4.03
N ASP A 103 9.11 -15.45 -4.22
CA ASP A 103 7.82 -15.51 -4.90
C ASP A 103 6.71 -14.85 -4.08
N GLN A 104 6.74 -15.02 -2.76
CA GLN A 104 5.78 -14.39 -1.85
C GLN A 104 5.91 -12.86 -1.87
N LEU A 105 7.15 -12.33 -1.92
CA LEU A 105 7.40 -10.91 -2.09
C LEU A 105 6.83 -10.37 -3.41
N ALA A 106 7.07 -11.08 -4.51
CA ALA A 106 6.56 -10.67 -5.82
C ALA A 106 5.02 -10.63 -5.83
N VAL A 107 4.37 -11.71 -5.38
CA VAL A 107 2.89 -11.80 -5.31
C VAL A 107 2.30 -10.67 -4.47
N THR A 108 2.74 -10.55 -3.22
CA THR A 108 2.16 -9.57 -2.29
C THR A 108 2.44 -8.12 -2.70
N GLY A 109 3.60 -7.85 -3.32
CA GLY A 109 3.91 -6.55 -3.89
C GLY A 109 3.06 -6.20 -5.13
N HIS A 110 2.81 -7.18 -5.99
CA HIS A 110 1.95 -7.01 -7.17
C HIS A 110 0.49 -6.83 -6.78
N ASP A 111 0.00 -7.58 -5.78
CA ASP A 111 -1.34 -7.42 -5.23
C ASP A 111 -1.55 -5.99 -4.68
N LEU A 112 -0.56 -5.46 -3.95
CA LEU A 112 -0.61 -4.07 -3.48
C LEU A 112 -0.61 -3.07 -4.65
N ALA A 113 0.21 -3.27 -5.67
CA ALA A 113 0.24 -2.41 -6.84
C ALA A 113 -1.11 -2.40 -7.59
N LEU A 114 -1.75 -3.58 -7.72
CA LEU A 114 -3.07 -3.73 -8.33
C LEU A 114 -4.16 -3.05 -7.49
N ALA A 115 -4.18 -3.28 -6.18
CA ALA A 115 -5.13 -2.66 -5.26
C ALA A 115 -5.01 -1.13 -5.26
N ALA A 116 -3.78 -0.60 -5.31
CA ALA A 116 -3.53 0.83 -5.43
C ALA A 116 -4.05 1.42 -6.76
N GLY A 117 -3.92 0.67 -7.86
CA GLY A 117 -4.44 1.05 -9.18
C GLY A 117 -5.96 1.16 -9.27
N ALA A 118 -6.70 0.64 -8.28
CA ALA A 118 -8.16 0.75 -8.22
C ALA A 118 -8.66 2.14 -7.78
N GLY A 119 -7.76 3.09 -7.48
CA GLY A 119 -8.11 4.49 -7.21
C GLY A 119 -8.51 4.81 -5.77
N HIS A 120 -8.08 3.99 -4.81
CA HIS A 120 -8.31 4.25 -3.39
C HIS A 120 -7.60 5.54 -2.93
N PRO A 121 -8.22 6.43 -2.13
CA PRO A 121 -7.62 7.71 -1.73
C PRO A 121 -6.28 7.57 -0.99
N ASP A 122 -6.13 6.50 -0.20
CA ASP A 122 -4.88 6.23 0.53
C ASP A 122 -3.78 5.55 -0.32
N ALA A 123 -4.03 5.27 -1.60
CA ALA A 123 -3.09 4.55 -2.48
C ALA A 123 -1.73 5.23 -2.68
N PRO A 124 -1.59 6.57 -2.79
CA PRO A 124 -0.27 7.19 -2.90
C PRO A 124 0.56 7.01 -1.62
N ALA A 125 -0.04 7.27 -0.45
CA ALA A 125 0.62 7.05 0.83
C ALA A 125 0.96 5.57 1.02
N ALA A 126 -0.01 4.69 0.73
CA ALA A 126 0.08 3.35 0.16
C ALA A 126 1.46 2.86 -0.34
N LEU A 127 1.75 3.34 -1.53
CA LEU A 127 2.90 2.97 -2.33
C LEU A 127 4.19 3.55 -1.77
N ALA A 128 4.18 4.80 -1.29
CA ALA A 128 5.36 5.46 -0.74
C ALA A 128 5.94 4.72 0.47
N ALA A 129 5.10 4.33 1.45
CA ALA A 129 5.61 3.59 2.61
C ALA A 129 6.08 2.18 2.24
N ALA A 130 5.38 1.51 1.31
CA ALA A 130 5.78 0.18 0.84
C ALA A 130 7.15 0.23 0.16
N LEU A 131 7.39 1.22 -0.70
CA LEU A 131 8.70 1.44 -1.34
C LEU A 131 9.82 1.65 -0.31
N ALA A 132 9.57 2.48 0.72
CA ALA A 132 10.54 2.70 1.79
C ALA A 132 10.84 1.43 2.59
N GLU A 133 9.84 0.57 2.80
CA GLU A 133 10.01 -0.72 3.47
C GLU A 133 10.76 -1.75 2.62
N VAL A 134 10.49 -1.80 1.32
CA VAL A 134 11.22 -2.62 0.35
C VAL A 134 12.70 -2.22 0.36
N GLU A 135 13.00 -0.92 0.26
CA GLU A 135 14.36 -0.40 0.26
C GLU A 135 15.10 -0.66 1.59
N ARG A 136 14.40 -0.50 2.72
CA ARG A 136 14.96 -0.84 4.04
C ARG A 136 15.30 -2.31 4.15
N THR A 137 14.40 -3.18 3.70
CA THR A 137 14.60 -4.64 3.72
C THR A 137 15.72 -5.04 2.78
N ASP A 138 15.82 -4.41 1.61
CA ASP A 138 16.92 -4.61 0.68
C ASP A 138 18.27 -4.32 1.35
N ARG A 139 18.43 -3.13 1.96
CA ARG A 139 19.67 -2.77 2.68
C ARG A 139 19.98 -3.71 3.85
N LEU A 140 18.97 -4.15 4.58
CA LEU A 140 19.13 -5.11 5.68
C LEU A 140 19.59 -6.49 5.17
N THR A 141 19.18 -6.87 3.96
CA THR A 141 19.35 -8.21 3.41
C THR A 141 20.45 -8.36 2.36
N ALA A 142 21.13 -7.27 1.98
CA ALA A 142 22.30 -7.27 1.09
C ALA A 142 23.49 -8.12 1.62
#